data_AF-A8U5J0-F1
#
_entry.id   AF-A8U5J0-F1
#
_cell.length_a   1.000
_cell.length_b   1.000
_cell.length_c   1.000
_cell.angle_alpha   90.00
_cell.angle_beta   90.00
_cell.angle_gamma   90.00
#
_symmetry.space_group_name_H-M   'P 1'
#
loop_
_entity.id
_entity.type
_entity.pdbx_description
1 polymer ?
#
loop_
_entity_poly.entity_id
_entity_poly.type
_entity_poly.pdbx_seq_one_letter_code
_entity_poly.pdbx_strand_id
1 'polypeptide(L)'
;MAEQVEIDFYLDSDEEAFLESWENKYGQLNDEQLEELYQAIAKDIELKYQSGEHQLGKLFLYKEIAVGYSDYSTFNNWFLFSSSKR
;
A
#
# COMPACT_ATOMS: atom_id res chain seq x y z
N MET A 1 8.15 -18.62 11.68
CA MET A 1 7.60 -17.27 11.81
C MET A 1 7.11 -16.89 10.43
N ALA A 2 5.84 -16.56 10.24
CA ALA A 2 5.40 -16.00 8.96
C ALA A 2 6.03 -14.61 8.86
N GLU A 3 6.84 -14.39 7.83
CA GLU A 3 7.41 -13.10 7.49
C GLU A 3 6.21 -12.19 7.19
N GLN A 4 5.89 -11.27 8.09
CA GLN A 4 4.77 -10.36 7.88
C GLN A 4 5.20 -9.36 6.82
N VAL A 5 4.53 -9.38 5.67
CA VAL A 5 4.74 -8.33 4.67
C VAL A 5 4.20 -7.03 5.24
N GLU A 6 4.96 -5.95 5.01
CA GLU A 6 4.55 -4.60 5.37
C GLU A 6 4.49 -3.74 4.11
N ILE A 7 3.90 -2.57 4.23
CA ILE A 7 3.91 -1.57 3.17
C ILE A 7 4.75 -0.38 3.60
N ASP A 8 5.34 0.28 2.61
CA ASP A 8 6.11 1.50 2.81
C ASP A 8 5.95 2.38 1.57
N PHE A 9 6.19 3.68 1.70
CA PHE A 9 6.08 4.62 0.58
C PHE A 9 7.47 5.15 0.23
N TYR A 10 7.75 5.31 -1.07
CA TYR A 10 9.04 5.84 -1.51
C TYR A 10 9.27 7.30 -1.08
N LEU A 11 8.19 8.08 -0.96
CA LEU A 11 8.20 9.46 -0.53
C LEU A 11 7.06 9.69 0.45
N ASP A 12 7.29 10.48 1.51
CA ASP A 12 6.22 10.96 2.40
C ASP A 12 5.07 11.59 1.59
N SER A 13 5.37 12.32 0.51
CA SER A 13 4.31 12.92 -0.32
C SER A 13 3.42 11.91 -1.04
N ASP A 14 3.90 10.68 -1.27
CA ASP A 14 3.08 9.60 -1.82
C ASP A 14 2.12 9.06 -0.76
N GLU A 15 2.60 8.91 0.48
CA GLU A 15 1.79 8.55 1.64
C GLU A 15 0.73 9.61 1.93
N GLU A 16 1.12 10.88 1.99
CA GLU A 16 0.21 12.03 2.21
C GLU A 16 -0.89 12.06 1.15
N ALA A 17 -0.56 11.87 -0.14
CA ALA A 17 -1.55 11.86 -1.21
C ALA A 17 -2.53 10.68 -1.11
N PHE A 18 -2.05 9.51 -0.70
CA PHE A 18 -2.89 8.35 -0.43
C PHE A 18 -3.83 8.61 0.75
N LEU A 19 -3.30 9.08 1.87
CA LEU A 19 -4.06 9.41 3.07
C LEU A 19 -5.10 10.49 2.77
N GLU A 20 -4.73 11.59 2.10
CA GLU A 20 -5.67 12.64 1.72
C GLU A 20 -6.81 12.09 0.86
N SER A 21 -6.50 11.22 -0.11
CA SER A 21 -7.50 10.57 -0.96
C SER A 21 -8.41 9.64 -0.16
N TRP A 22 -7.85 8.91 0.80
CA TRP A 22 -8.58 8.04 1.70
C TRP A 22 -9.51 8.83 2.62
N GLU A 23 -8.99 9.86 3.27
CA GLU A 23 -9.71 10.72 4.20
C GLU A 23 -10.85 11.47 3.51
N ASN A 24 -10.66 11.90 2.26
CA ASN A 24 -11.72 12.48 1.46
C ASN A 24 -12.89 11.53 1.21
N LYS A 25 -12.63 10.22 1.07
CA LYS A 25 -13.66 9.23 0.71
C LYS A 25 -14.27 8.51 1.92
N TYR A 26 -13.45 8.17 2.89
CA TYR A 26 -13.81 7.34 4.06
C TYR A 26 -13.80 8.12 5.38
N GLY A 27 -13.25 9.33 5.40
CA GLY A 27 -13.09 10.14 6.61
C GLY A 27 -11.71 9.97 7.27
N GLN A 28 -11.45 10.83 8.25
CA GLN A 28 -10.20 10.86 9.00
C GLN A 28 -9.89 9.53 9.70
N LEU A 29 -8.63 9.11 9.63
CA LEU A 29 -8.12 7.94 10.34
C LEU A 29 -7.37 8.38 11.59
N ASN A 30 -7.56 7.66 12.70
CA ASN A 30 -6.68 7.77 13.85
C ASN A 30 -5.44 6.87 13.67
N ASP A 31 -4.41 7.07 14.49
CA ASP A 31 -3.16 6.30 14.43
C ASP A 31 -3.40 4.78 14.43
N GLU A 32 -4.28 4.27 15.31
CA GLU A 32 -4.63 2.84 15.35
C GLU A 32 -5.24 2.35 14.03
N GLN A 33 -6.09 3.16 13.40
CA GLN A 33 -6.75 2.80 12.13
C GLN A 33 -5.80 2.89 10.95
N LEU A 34 -4.79 3.76 11.03
CA LEU A 34 -3.73 3.91 10.03
C LEU A 34 -2.83 2.68 10.03
N GLU A 35 -2.41 2.21 11.20
CA GLU A 35 -1.67 0.95 11.35
C GLU A 35 -2.48 -0.24 10.80
N GLU A 36 -3.77 -0.33 11.14
CA GLU A 36 -4.67 -1.36 10.61
C GLU A 36 -4.83 -1.27 9.09
N LEU A 37 -4.92 -0.05 8.55
CA LEU A 37 -5.02 0.19 7.11
C LEU A 37 -3.78 -0.31 6.38
N TYR A 38 -2.59 0.04 6.88
CA TYR A 38 -1.33 -0.38 6.28
C TYR A 38 -1.15 -1.89 6.33
N GLN A 39 -1.46 -2.53 7.45
CA GLN A 39 -1.47 -3.99 7.53
C GLN A 39 -2.51 -4.64 6.60
N ALA A 40 -3.68 -4.02 6.44
CA ALA A 40 -4.71 -4.53 5.55
C ALA A 40 -4.29 -4.43 4.08
N ILE A 41 -3.70 -3.31 3.67
CA ILE A 41 -3.13 -3.13 2.32
C ILE A 41 -2.03 -4.15 2.09
N ALA A 42 -1.11 -4.34 3.05
CA ALA A 42 -0.01 -5.31 2.97
C ALA A 42 -0.53 -6.72 2.66
N LYS A 43 -1.52 -7.17 3.44
CA LYS A 43 -2.15 -8.48 3.23
C LYS A 43 -2.90 -8.57 1.91
N ASP A 44 -3.61 -7.51 1.51
CA ASP A 44 -4.40 -7.50 0.27
C ASP A 44 -3.49 -7.56 -0.97
N ILE A 45 -2.42 -6.76 -1.01
CA ILE A 45 -1.46 -6.79 -2.11
C ILE A 45 -0.69 -8.11 -2.15
N GLU A 46 -0.31 -8.67 -0.99
CA GLU A 46 0.33 -9.98 -0.93
C GLU A 46 -0.56 -11.06 -1.52
N LEU A 47 -1.82 -11.12 -1.09
CA LEU A 47 -2.80 -12.08 -1.60
C LEU A 47 -3.00 -11.94 -3.10
N LYS A 48 -3.11 -10.71 -3.61
CA LYS A 48 -3.26 -10.43 -5.04
C LYS A 48 -2.00 -10.75 -5.82
N TYR A 49 -0.82 -10.50 -5.27
CA TYR A 49 0.46 -10.85 -5.86
C TYR A 49 0.64 -12.37 -5.94
N GLN A 50 0.37 -13.08 -4.84
CA GLN A 50 0.41 -14.55 -4.79
C GLN A 50 -0.62 -15.19 -5.73
N SER A 51 -1.82 -14.59 -5.85
CA SER A 51 -2.87 -15.05 -6.77
C SER A 51 -2.60 -14.69 -8.24
N GLY A 52 -1.61 -13.84 -8.51
CA GLY A 52 -1.30 -13.32 -9.84
C GLY A 52 -2.30 -12.27 -10.37
N GLU A 53 -3.22 -11.80 -9.52
CA GLU A 53 -4.17 -10.74 -9.85
C GLU A 53 -3.46 -9.37 -9.94
N HIS A 54 -2.44 -9.16 -9.11
CA HIS A 54 -1.63 -7.95 -9.12
C HIS A 54 -0.18 -8.23 -9.49
N GLN A 55 0.44 -7.31 -10.23
CA GLN A 55 1.84 -7.40 -10.65
C GLN A 55 2.60 -6.18 -10.15
N LEU A 56 3.83 -6.42 -9.69
CA LEU A 56 4.78 -5.37 -9.34
C LEU A 56 5.00 -4.42 -10.53
N GLY A 57 5.20 -3.13 -10.24
CA GLY A 57 5.29 -2.04 -11.20
C GLY A 57 3.95 -1.53 -11.72
N LYS A 58 2.81 -2.02 -11.21
CA LYS A 58 1.47 -1.53 -11.58
C LYS A 58 0.80 -0.77 -10.45
N LEU A 59 -0.11 0.12 -10.84
CA LEU A 59 -0.95 0.86 -9.92
C LEU A 59 -1.83 -0.11 -9.14
N PHE A 60 -1.72 -0.06 -7.82
CA PHE A 60 -2.53 -0.82 -6.88
C PHE A 60 -3.68 0.05 -6.38
N LEU A 61 -4.88 -0.53 -6.40
CA LEU A 61 -6.11 0.11 -5.95
C LEU A 61 -6.63 -0.64 -4.73
N TYR A 62 -6.62 0.00 -3.56
CA TYR A 62 -7.20 -0.54 -2.34
C TYR A 62 -8.52 0.15 -2.04
N LYS A 63 -9.62 -0.61 -1.99
CA LYS A 63 -10.99 -0.06 -1.84
C LYS A 63 -11.27 1.12 -2.77
N GLU A 64 -10.86 0.99 -4.04
CA GLU A 64 -10.99 2.01 -5.09
C GLU A 64 -10.19 3.31 -4.85
N ILE A 65 -9.30 3.35 -3.86
CA ILE A 65 -8.29 4.40 -3.68
C ILE A 65 -6.98 3.94 -4.30
N ALA A 66 -6.35 4.81 -5.09
CA ALA A 66 -5.03 4.54 -5.64
C ALA A 66 -4.00 4.67 -4.52
N VAL A 67 -3.43 3.53 -4.10
CA VAL A 67 -2.32 3.52 -3.14
C VAL A 67 -1.03 3.96 -3.84
N GLY A 68 -0.84 3.50 -5.07
CA GLY A 68 0.34 3.85 -5.87
C GLY A 68 0.82 2.66 -6.69
N TYR A 69 1.89 2.88 -7.45
CA TYR A 69 2.63 1.82 -8.13
C TYR A 69 3.35 0.99 -7.09
N SER A 70 2.96 -0.27 -6.99
CA SER A 70 3.59 -1.21 -6.06
C SER A 70 4.93 -1.67 -6.60
N ASP A 71 5.93 -1.71 -5.76
CA ASP A 71 7.21 -2.36 -5.93
C ASP A 71 7.42 -3.31 -4.74
N TYR A 72 8.41 -4.20 -4.80
CA TYR A 72 8.62 -5.17 -3.72
C TYR A 72 10.10 -5.30 -3.40
N SER A 73 10.42 -4.93 -2.17
CA SER A 73 11.76 -5.08 -1.63
C SER A 73 11.92 -6.47 -1.04
N THR A 74 12.56 -7.38 -1.78
CA THR A 74 12.94 -8.71 -1.28
C THR A 74 13.87 -8.67 -0.06
N PHE A 75 14.55 -7.54 0.15
CA PHE A 75 15.52 -7.38 1.25
C PHE A 75 14.83 -7.11 2.59
N ASN A 76 13.79 -6.27 2.60
CA ASN A 76 13.01 -5.96 3.80
C ASN A 76 11.67 -6.71 3.88
N ASN A 77 11.30 -7.43 2.81
CA ASN A 77 10.00 -8.07 2.67
C ASN A 77 8.83 -7.05 2.75
N TRP A 78 9.01 -5.91 2.08
CA TRP A 78 8.06 -4.78 2.09
C TRP A 78 7.58 -4.45 0.68
N PHE A 79 6.30 -4.11 0.56
CA PHE A 79 5.74 -3.52 -0.65
C PHE A 79 5.92 -2.01 -0.62
N LEU A 80 6.68 -1.50 -1.58
CA LEU A 80 6.94 -0.08 -1.71
C LEU A 80 5.92 0.56 -2.66
N PHE A 81 5.32 1.67 -2.29
CA PHE A 81 4.38 2.39 -3.14
C PHE A 81 4.94 3.74 -3.58
N SER A 82 4.63 4.12 -4.81
CA SER A 82 4.91 5.47 -5.33
C SER A 82 3.72 6.01 -6.11
N SER A 83 3.43 7.30 -6.00
CA SER A 83 2.35 7.95 -6.77
C SER A 83 2.76 8.18 -8.24
N SER A 84 4.07 8.28 -8.49
CA SER A 84 4.63 8.49 -9.82
C SER A 84 5.37 7.27 -10.34
N LYS A 85 5.03 6.85 -11.56
CA LYS A 85 5.79 5.86 -12.33
C LYS A 85 7.13 6.50 -12.73
N ARG A 86 8.20 6.24 -11.99
CA ARG A 86 9.56 6.60 -12.43
C ARG A 86 10.05 5.64 -13.51
#